data_AF-A0A842QHF0-F1
#
_entry.id   AF-A0A842QHF0-F1
#
_cell.length_a   1.000
_cell.length_b   1.000
_cell.length_c   1.000
_cell.angle_alpha   90.00
_cell.angle_beta   90.00
_cell.angle_gamma   90.00
#
_symmetry.space_group_name_H-M   'P 1'
#
loop_
_entity.id
_entity.type
_entity.pdbx_description
1 polymer ?
#
loop_
_entity_poly.entity_id
_entity_poly.type
_entity_poly.pdbx_seq_one_letter_code
_entity_poly.pdbx_strand_id
1 'polypeptide(L)' 'MTPKDISKEVDLAPRTVSFALRKLMGRKLCRKIPNLQDMRQPLYLADTDRAKEIRTKFNHVFRQFLQ' A
#
# COMPACT_ATOMS: atom_id res chain seq x y z
N MET A 1 -9.06 -2.84 -3.07
CA MET A 1 -9.86 -1.83 -2.35
C MET A 1 -9.77 -0.48 -3.03
N THR A 2 -10.80 0.36 -2.94
CA THR A 2 -10.71 1.76 -3.39
C THR A 2 -9.99 2.61 -2.34
N PRO A 3 -9.44 3.80 -2.69
CA PRO A 3 -8.88 4.73 -1.70
C PRO A 3 -9.87 5.13 -0.60
N LYS A 4 -11.17 5.18 -0.93
CA LYS A 4 -12.24 5.51 0.01
C LYS A 4 -12.45 4.39 1.04
N ASP A 5 -12.44 3.14 0.58
CA ASP A 5 -12.54 1.98 1.47
C ASP A 5 -11.35 1.93 2.42
N ILE A 6 -10.14 2.12 1.90
CA ILE A 6 -8.91 2.13 2.71
C ILE A 6 -8.99 3.24 3.77
N SER A 7 -9.35 4.46 3.37
CA SER A 7 -9.52 5.59 4.28
C SER A 7 -10.49 5.31 5.41
N LYS A 8 -11.60 4.62 5.12
CA LYS A 8 -12.58 4.23 6.13
C LYS A 8 -12.07 3.11 7.04
N GLU A 9 -11.35 2.14 6.50
CA GLU A 9 -10.84 0.99 7.25
C GLU A 9 -9.72 1.38 8.22
N VAL A 10 -8.80 2.24 7.80
CA VAL A 10 -7.65 2.65 8.63
C VAL A 10 -7.88 3.94 9.41
N ASP A 11 -9.09 4.51 9.36
CA ASP A 11 -9.46 5.79 9.98
C ASP A 11 -8.47 6.94 9.69
N LEU A 12 -8.05 7.04 8.43
CA LEU A 12 -7.15 8.11 7.97
C LEU A 12 -7.83 9.00 6.94
N ALA A 13 -7.50 10.28 6.96
CA ALA A 13 -8.00 11.24 5.97
C ALA A 13 -7.68 10.78 4.53
N PRO A 14 -8.60 10.97 3.55
CA PRO A 14 -8.39 10.53 2.17
C PRO A 14 -7.10 11.07 1.52
N ARG A 15 -6.67 12.28 1.91
CA ARG A 15 -5.43 12.89 1.44
C ARG A 15 -4.19 12.11 1.90
N THR A 16 -4.20 11.63 3.13
CA THR A 16 -3.13 10.81 3.72
C THR A 16 -3.03 9.47 3.00
N VAL A 17 -4.17 8.81 2.80
CA VAL A 17 -4.22 7.53 2.05
C VAL A 17 -3.74 7.72 0.62
N SER A 18 -4.18 8.77 -0.07
CA SER A 18 -3.75 9.06 -1.44
C SER A 18 -2.23 9.30 -1.53
N PHE A 19 -1.68 10.02 -0.56
CA PHE A 19 -0.24 10.26 -0.47
C PHE A 19 0.53 8.95 -0.22
N ALA A 20 0.07 8.12 0.71
CA ALA A 20 0.67 6.83 1.02
C ALA A 20 0.64 5.89 -0.20
N LEU A 21 -0.51 5.75 -0.87
CA LEU A 21 -0.65 4.94 -2.07
C LEU A 21 0.31 5.39 -3.19
N ARG A 22 0.48 6.70 -3.39
CA ARG A 22 1.45 7.23 -4.36
C ARG A 22 2.89 6.82 -4.01
N LYS A 23 3.27 6.88 -2.73
CA LYS A 23 4.61 6.45 -2.28
C LYS A 23 4.80 4.94 -2.43
N LEU A 24 3.79 4.13 -2.10
CA LEU A 24 3.83 2.67 -2.23
C LEU A 24 3.92 2.23 -3.70
N MET A 25 3.14 2.84 -4.59
CA MET A 25 3.23 2.60 -6.04
C MET A 25 4.61 2.94 -6.59
N GLY A 26 5.18 4.08 -6.19
CA GLY A 26 6.54 4.48 -6.60
C GLY A 26 7.62 3.47 -6.18
N ARG A 27 7.36 2.68 -5.12
CA ARG A 27 8.24 1.61 -4.63
C ARG A 27 7.86 0.21 -5.14
N LYS A 28 6.87 0.11 -6.04
CA LYS A 28 6.30 -1.14 -6.54
C LYS A 28 5.76 -2.06 -5.43
N LEU A 29 5.27 -1.47 -4.33
CA LEU A 29 4.66 -2.20 -3.21
C LEU A 29 3.15 -2.37 -3.35
N CYS A 30 2.55 -1.61 -4.26
CA CYS A 30 1.17 -1.80 -4.68
C CYS A 30 1.01 -1.37 -6.13
N ARG A 31 -0.07 -1.83 -6.76
CA ARG A 31 -0.46 -1.46 -8.12
C ARG A 31 -1.90 -0.98 -8.16
N LYS A 32 -2.15 -0.05 -9.09
CA LYS A 32 -3.48 0.47 -9.41
C LYS A 32 -4.06 -0.36 -10.56
N ILE A 33 -5.29 -0.83 -10.41
CA ILE A 33 -6.04 -1.53 -11.46
C ILE A 33 -7.37 -0.80 -11.73
N PRO A 34 -7.89 -0.84 -12.97
CA PRO A 34 -9.21 -0.30 -13.25
C PRO A 34 -10.28 -1.03 -12.45
N ASN A 35 -11.27 -0.27 -12.01
CA ASN A 35 -12.47 -0.82 -11.41
C ASN A 35 -13.56 -0.87 -12.49
N LEU A 36 -14.02 -2.08 -12.81
CA LEU A 36 -15.02 -2.30 -13.86
C LEU A 36 -16.45 -1.93 -13.40
N GLN A 37 -16.69 -1.81 -12.10
CA GLN A 37 -17.98 -1.38 -11.55
C GLN A 37 -18.09 0.15 -11.47
N ASP A 38 -17.01 0.83 -11.11
CA ASP A 38 -16.93 2.29 -11.11
C ASP A 38 -15.53 2.77 -11.50
N MET A 39 -15.38 3.20 -12.75
CA MET A 39 -14.09 3.67 -13.29
C MET A 39 -13.54 4.92 -12.58
N ARG A 40 -14.38 5.66 -11.82
CA ARG A 40 -13.94 6.82 -11.01
C ARG A 40 -13.21 6.40 -9.75
N GLN A 41 -13.40 5.14 -9.31
CA GLN A 41 -12.82 4.59 -8.10
C GLN A 41 -11.89 3.42 -8.41
N PRO A 42 -10.63 3.69 -8.81
CA PRO A 42 -9.68 2.64 -9.13
C PRO A 42 -9.38 1.78 -7.89
N LEU A 43 -9.10 0.49 -8.13
CA LEU A 43 -8.73 -0.42 -7.06
C LEU A 43 -7.21 -0.43 -6.90
N TYR A 44 -6.78 -0.57 -5.66
CA TYR A 44 -5.38 -0.79 -5.31
C TYR A 44 -5.22 -2.21 -4.78
N LEU A 45 -4.15 -2.86 -5.24
CA LEU A 45 -3.73 -4.20 -4.84
C LEU A 45 -2.31 -4.13 -4.29
N ALA A 46 -2.07 -4.70 -3.12
CA ALA A 46 -0.74 -4.84 -2.55
C ALA A 46 0.08 -5.90 -3.31
N ASP A 47 1.38 -5.65 -3.47
CA ASP A 47 2.33 -6.64 -3.97
C ASP A 47 2.99 -7.34 -2.77
N THR A 48 2.43 -8.48 -2.39
CA THR A 48 2.87 -9.23 -1.21
C THR A 48 4.24 -9.85 -1.38
N ASP A 49 4.61 -10.21 -2.61
CA ASP A 49 5.92 -10.81 -2.89
C ASP A 49 7.00 -9.76 -2.76
N ARG A 50 6.78 -8.58 -3.34
CA ARG A 50 7.69 -7.45 -3.16
C ARG A 50 7.81 -7.03 -1.70
N ALA A 51 6.71 -7.04 -0.95
CA ALA A 51 6.73 -6.74 0.48
C ALA A 51 7.56 -7.77 1.28
N LYS A 52 7.44 -9.07 0.97
CA LYS A 52 8.24 -10.14 1.59
C LYS A 52 9.72 -10.01 1.26
N GLU A 53 10.08 -9.69 0.02
CA GLU A 53 11.46 -9.45 -0.38
C GLU A 53 12.09 -8.30 0.42
N ILE A 54 11.39 -7.17 0.52
CA ILE A 54 11.86 -6.03 1.31
C ILE A 54 12.01 -6.43 2.77
N ARG A 55 11.02 -7.10 3.36
CA ARG A 55 11.09 -7.54 4.76
C ARG A 55 12.30 -8.46 5.00
N THR A 56 12.58 -9.37 4.07
CA THR A 56 13.74 -10.28 4.17
C THR A 56 15.05 -9.52 4.11
N LYS A 57 15.18 -8.55 3.20
CA LYS A 57 16.39 -7.71 3.08
C LYS A 57 16.68 -6.90 4.35
N PHE A 58 15.65 -6.33 4.96
CA PHE A 58 15.80 -5.51 6.16
C PHE A 58 15.72 -6.31 7.47
N ASN A 59 15.59 -7.64 7.41
CA ASN A 59 15.42 -8.48 8.59
C ASN A 59 16.59 -8.32 9.59
N HIS A 60 17.82 -8.16 9.09
CA HIS A 60 18.98 -7.91 9.95
C HIS A 60 18.90 -6.55 10.67
N VAL A 61 18.33 -5.53 10.01
CA VAL A 61 18.15 -4.19 10.60
C VAL A 61 17.09 -4.26 11.68
N PHE A 62 15.94 -4.88 11.39
CA PHE A 62 14.87 -5.03 12.38
C PHE A 62 15.33 -5.77 13.64
N ARG A 63 16.22 -6.76 13.52
CA ARG A 63 16.78 -7.48 14.68
C ARG A 63 17.71 -6.64 15.55
N GLN A 64 18.36 -5.60 15.02
CA GLN A 64 19.27 -4.75 15.81
C GLN A 64 18.54 -3.66 16.62
N PHE A 65 17.31 -3.31 16.25
CA PHE A 65 16.56 -2.22 16.88
C PHE A 65 15.37 -2.67 17.75
N LEU A 66 15.03 -3.97 17.72
CA LEU A 66 13.91 -4.55 18.49
C LEU A 66 14.38 -5.51 19.60
N GLN A 67 15.61 -5.33 20.09
CA GLN A 67 16.11 -5.94 21.34
C GLN A 67 16.21 -4.89 22.43
#